data_AF-A0A848WCY0-F1
#
_entry.id   AF-A0A848WCY0-F1
#
_cell.length_a   1.000
_cell.length_b   1.000
_cell.length_c   1.000
_cell.angle_alpha   90.00
_cell.angle_beta   90.00
_cell.angle_gamma   90.00
#
_symmetry.space_group_name_H-M   'P 1'
#
loop_
_entity.id
_entity.type
_entity.pdbx_description
1 polymer ?
#
loop_
_entity_poly.entity_id
_entity_poly.type
_entity_poly.pdbx_seq_one_letter_code
_entity_poly.pdbx_strand_id
1 'polypeptide(L)'
;MRSSIRPLPAGPGQESVWDYPRPPLLETTNARLRVVFAGETVADSQNGYRVLETSHPPVYYIPQDDVRTDLLTLAPGQTFCEFK
;
A
#
# COMPACT_ATOMS: atom_id res chain seq x y z
N MET A 1 35.30 -10.84 -5.63
CA MET A 1 34.03 -11.61 -5.56
C MET A 1 32.95 -10.72 -4.98
N ARG A 2 31.89 -10.41 -5.74
CA ARG A 2 30.71 -9.76 -5.16
C ARG A 2 29.94 -10.82 -4.38
N SER A 3 29.76 -10.63 -3.08
CA SER A 3 28.92 -11.52 -2.29
C SER A 3 27.51 -11.52 -2.87
N SER A 4 26.90 -12.69 -3.03
CA SER A 4 25.49 -12.82 -3.40
C SER A 4 24.65 -12.21 -2.27
N ILE A 5 23.99 -11.09 -2.55
CA ILE A 5 23.01 -10.50 -1.63
C ILE A 5 21.79 -11.41 -1.63
N ARG A 6 21.47 -12.00 -0.48
CA ARG A 6 20.27 -12.82 -0.26
C ARG A 6 19.38 -12.13 0.76
N PRO A 7 18.05 -12.11 0.56
CA PRO A 7 17.13 -11.65 1.60
C PRO A 7 17.29 -12.44 2.89
N LEU A 8 17.10 -11.77 4.02
CA LEU A 8 16.93 -12.46 5.29
C LEU A 8 15.57 -13.21 5.26
N PRO A 9 15.51 -14.44 5.81
CA PRO A 9 14.24 -15.14 5.94
C PRO A 9 13.29 -14.37 6.88
N ALA A 10 11.99 -14.38 6.55
CA ALA A 10 10.98 -13.78 7.41
C ALA A 10 10.90 -14.50 8.78
N GLY A 11 10.78 -13.73 9.86
CA GLY A 11 10.56 -14.26 11.20
C GLY A 11 9.10 -14.68 11.44
N PRO A 12 8.79 -15.26 12.61
CA PRO A 12 7.42 -15.61 12.99
C PRO A 12 6.47 -14.40 12.90
N GLY A 13 5.36 -14.54 12.16
CA GLY A 13 4.36 -13.49 11.96
C GLY A 13 4.78 -12.36 11.00
N GLN A 14 5.94 -12.47 10.34
CA GLN A 14 6.36 -11.55 9.29
C GLN A 14 6.04 -12.10 7.90
N GLU A 15 5.73 -11.19 6.98
CA GLU A 15 5.63 -11.47 5.56
C GLU A 15 6.93 -11.01 4.88
N SER A 16 7.46 -11.79 3.92
CA SER A 16 8.62 -11.39 3.11
C SER A 16 8.14 -10.58 1.91
N VAL A 17 8.61 -9.33 1.81
CA VAL A 17 8.32 -8.48 0.64
C VAL A 17 8.88 -9.05 -0.68
N TRP A 18 9.81 -9.99 -0.60
CA TRP A 18 10.37 -10.67 -1.78
C TRP A 18 9.47 -11.78 -2.32
N ASP A 19 8.47 -12.19 -1.53
CA ASP A 19 7.51 -13.24 -1.92
C ASP A 19 6.28 -12.65 -2.62
N TYR A 20 6.10 -11.32 -2.59
CA TYR A 20 5.01 -10.66 -3.31
C TYR A 20 5.19 -10.77 -4.83
N PRO A 21 4.12 -10.98 -5.60
CA PRO A 21 4.22 -11.23 -7.03
C PRO A 21 4.47 -9.96 -7.84
N ARG A 22 4.83 -10.19 -9.10
CA ARG A 22 4.80 -9.19 -10.17
C ARG A 22 4.08 -9.82 -11.38
N PRO A 23 2.90 -9.33 -11.83
CA PRO A 23 2.22 -8.10 -11.42
C PRO A 23 1.80 -8.06 -9.93
N PRO A 24 1.64 -6.85 -9.34
CA PRO A 24 1.22 -6.71 -7.95
C PRO A 24 -0.11 -7.39 -7.67
N LEU A 25 -0.23 -8.00 -6.48
CA LEU A 25 -1.48 -8.61 -6.02
C LEU A 25 -2.31 -7.58 -5.26
N LEU A 26 -3.63 -7.59 -5.50
CA LEU A 26 -4.61 -6.80 -4.77
C LEU A 26 -5.46 -7.72 -3.90
N GLU A 27 -5.49 -7.46 -2.60
CA GLU A 27 -6.29 -8.23 -1.64
C GLU A 27 -7.14 -7.30 -0.79
N THR A 28 -8.36 -7.72 -0.44
CA THR A 28 -9.14 -7.02 0.59
C THR A 28 -8.45 -7.15 1.94
N THR A 29 -8.57 -6.13 2.79
CA THR A 29 -8.06 -6.17 4.16
C THR A 29 -9.19 -6.02 5.17
N ASN A 30 -9.10 -6.76 6.27
CA ASN A 30 -9.98 -6.61 7.44
C ASN A 30 -9.50 -5.52 8.39
N ALA A 31 -8.35 -4.88 8.10
CA ALA A 31 -7.85 -3.77 8.89
C ALA A 31 -8.70 -2.51 8.65
N ARG A 32 -9.01 -1.78 9.72
CA ARG A 32 -9.53 -0.41 9.61
C ARG A 32 -8.39 0.51 9.18
N LEU A 33 -8.56 1.22 8.07
CA LEU A 33 -7.58 2.14 7.52
C LEU A 33 -7.97 3.57 7.88
N ARG A 34 -7.03 4.34 8.44
CA ARG A 34 -7.24 5.76 8.74
C ARG A 34 -6.09 6.61 8.23
N VAL A 35 -6.42 7.65 7.48
CA VAL A 35 -5.47 8.69 7.05
C VAL A 35 -5.74 9.93 7.88
N VAL A 36 -4.78 10.32 8.73
CA VAL A 36 -4.86 11.52 9.57
C VAL A 36 -3.78 12.50 9.13
N PHE A 37 -4.18 13.73 8.84
CA PHE A 37 -3.27 14.82 8.49
C PHE A 37 -3.60 16.05 9.32
N ALA A 38 -2.60 16.61 10.00
CA ALA A 38 -2.77 17.79 10.87
C ALA A 38 -3.90 17.66 11.92
N GLY A 39 -4.17 16.44 12.40
CA GLY A 39 -5.27 16.16 13.35
C GLY A 39 -6.63 15.91 12.69
N GLU A 40 -6.78 16.18 11.41
CA GLU A 40 -8.00 15.91 10.64
C GLU A 40 -7.98 14.51 10.04
N THR A 41 -9.09 13.79 10.15
CA THR A 41 -9.26 12.49 9.49
C THR A 41 -9.70 12.72 8.04
N VAL A 42 -8.80 12.43 7.10
CA VAL A 42 -9.02 12.57 5.65
C VAL A 42 -9.71 11.33 5.08
N ALA A 43 -9.44 10.15 5.64
CA ALA A 43 -10.10 8.91 5.25
C ALA A 43 -10.22 7.96 6.44
N ASP A 44 -11.33 7.22 6.52
CA ASP A 44 -11.57 6.18 7.52
C ASP A 44 -12.42 5.06 6.90
N SER A 45 -11.81 3.89 6.70
CA SER A 45 -12.40 2.80 5.92
C SER A 45 -12.25 1.44 6.60
N GLN A 46 -13.25 0.58 6.42
CA GLN A 46 -13.18 -0.85 6.71
C GLN A 46 -13.26 -1.71 5.43
N ASN A 47 -13.27 -1.07 4.26
CA ASN A 47 -13.46 -1.70 2.95
C ASN A 47 -12.20 -1.53 2.07
N GLY A 48 -11.04 -1.48 2.73
CA GLY A 48 -9.77 -1.21 2.08
C GLY A 48 -9.18 -2.42 1.34
N TYR A 49 -8.17 -2.14 0.54
CA TYR A 49 -7.35 -3.14 -0.11
C TYR A 49 -5.88 -2.94 0.26
N ARG A 50 -5.12 -4.04 0.34
CA ARG A 50 -3.66 -4.03 0.36
C ARG A 50 -3.13 -4.42 -1.02
N VAL A 51 -2.16 -3.66 -1.51
CA VAL A 51 -1.42 -3.89 -2.75
C VAL A 51 -0.06 -4.45 -2.37
N LEU A 52 0.23 -5.66 -2.84
CA LEU A 52 1.44 -6.41 -2.53
C LEU A 52 2.34 -6.44 -3.76
N GLU A 53 3.43 -5.67 -3.72
CA GLU A 53 4.39 -5.52 -4.82
C GLU A 53 5.79 -5.89 -4.36
N THR A 54 6.47 -6.73 -5.14
CA THR A 54 7.81 -7.26 -4.80
C THR A 54 8.73 -6.15 -4.30
N SER A 55 9.47 -6.44 -3.23
CA SER A 55 10.46 -5.58 -2.56
C SER A 55 9.94 -4.37 -1.77
N HIS A 56 8.63 -4.12 -1.76
CA HIS A 56 8.03 -2.99 -1.03
C HIS A 56 7.06 -3.48 0.06
N PRO A 57 6.94 -2.77 1.21
CA PRO A 57 5.86 -3.02 2.16
C PRO A 57 4.48 -2.84 1.51
N PRO A 58 3.43 -3.51 2.01
CA PRO A 58 2.07 -3.33 1.50
C PRO A 58 1.67 -1.86 1.46
N VAL A 59 1.10 -1.43 0.33
CA VAL A 59 0.45 -0.13 0.18
C VAL A 59 -1.06 -0.32 0.27
N TYR A 60 -1.80 0.64 0.80
CA TYR A 60 -3.24 0.53 0.97
C TYR A 60 -4.01 1.42 -0.01
N TYR A 61 -5.04 0.85 -0.64
CA TYR A 61 -6.04 1.60 -1.39
C TYR A 61 -7.32 1.71 -0.56
N ILE A 62 -7.86 2.93 -0.52
CA ILE A 62 -9.08 3.27 0.19
C ILE A 62 -10.14 3.60 -0.87
N PRO A 63 -11.36 3.02 -0.79
CA PRO A 63 -12.46 3.41 -1.66
C PRO A 63 -12.74 4.90 -1.56
N GLN A 64 -13.03 5.55 -2.69
CA GLN A 64 -13.25 6.99 -2.72
C GLN A 64 -14.40 7.45 -1.81
N ASP A 65 -15.43 6.62 -1.63
CA ASP A 65 -16.58 6.91 -0.76
C ASP A 65 -16.20 7.03 0.72
N ASP A 66 -15.06 6.45 1.13
CA ASP A 66 -14.53 6.52 2.50
C ASP A 66 -13.51 7.66 2.67
N VAL A 67 -13.34 8.52 1.66
CA VAL A 67 -12.41 9.65 1.63
C VAL A 67 -13.16 10.97 1.65
N ARG A 68 -12.75 11.89 2.53
CA ARG A 68 -13.22 13.28 2.54
C ARG A 68 -12.64 14.09 1.39
N THR A 69 -13.24 13.95 0.22
CA THR A 69 -12.79 14.65 -1.00
C THR A 69 -12.93 16.18 -0.92
N ASP A 70 -13.76 16.69 0.00
CA ASP A 70 -13.88 18.13 0.30
C ASP A 70 -12.60 18.73 0.89
N LEU A 71 -11.71 17.89 1.44
CA LEU A 71 -10.39 18.30 1.95
C LEU A 71 -9.28 18.22 0.89
N LEU A 72 -9.58 17.73 -0.31
CA LEU A 72 -8.60 17.45 -1.35
C LEU A 72 -8.68 18.49 -2.46
N THR A 73 -7.52 18.78 -3.05
CA THR A 73 -7.41 19.50 -4.32
C THR A 73 -6.58 18.67 -5.28
N LEU A 74 -6.81 18.85 -6.58
CA LEU A 74 -6.02 18.17 -7.59
C LEU A 74 -4.56 18.66 -7.53
N ALA A 75 -3.64 17.72 -7.37
CA ALA A 75 -2.21 18.00 -7.47
C ALA A 75 -1.77 17.96 -8.95
N PRO A 76 -0.84 18.85 -9.36
CA PRO A 76 -0.28 18.79 -10.70
C PRO A 76 0.66 17.58 -10.85
N GLY A 77 0.73 17.03 -12.06
CA GLY A 77 1.66 15.95 -12.43
C GLY A 77 1.00 14.58 -12.55
N GLN A 78 1.72 13.67 -13.18
CA GLN A 78 1.33 12.27 -13.34
C GLN A 78 2.60 11.41 -13.38
N THR A 79 2.49 10.20 -12.86
CA THR A 79 3.49 9.15 -13.01
C THR A 79 2.86 7.98 -13.75
N PHE A 80 3.67 7.15 -14.40
CA PHE A 80 3.22 5.94 -15.06
C PHE A 80 3.87 4.72 -14.41
N CYS A 81 3.07 3.68 -14.17
CA CYS A 81 3.52 2.35 -13.82
C CYS A 81 2.92 1.38 -14.82
N GLU A 82 3.68 0.40 -15.29
CA GLU A 82 3.19 -0.61 -16.23
C GLU A 82 2.06 -1.49 -15.65
N PHE A 83 1.84 -1.42 -14.33
CA PHE A 83 0.80 -2.16 -13.62
C PHE A 83 -0.30 -1.27 -13.00
N LYS A 84 -0.19 0.06 -13.03
CA LYS A 84 -1.10 1.00 -12.34
C LYS A 84 -1.32 2.29 -13.14
#